data_AF-A0A7I9YQ60-F1
#
_entry.id   AF-A0A7I9YQ60-F1
#
_cell.length_a   1.000
_cell.length_b   1.000
_cell.length_c   1.000
_cell.angle_alpha   90.00
_cell.angle_beta   90.00
_cell.angle_gamma   90.00
#
_symmetry.space_group_name_H-M   'P 1'
#
loop_
_entity.id
_entity.type
_entity.pdbx_description
1 polymer ?
#
loop_
_entity_poly.entity_id
_entity_poly.type
_entity_poly.pdbx_seq_one_letter_code
_entity_poly.pdbx_strand_id
1 'polypeptide(L)'
;MRLLKFLWRRVLAFDRVGARIPQLIQVWLIELLFVMPLTFFIGKVIDIHGAFGVEGTGERLDGVFWGALVISLVFGSLFVRSLIRPRVVQGSWTPVVHADIGPVTVDGGNRAWTVTYPYLTSHPSYALLLLLTAPIPAVMFAATINQGDSTFYFRVTGIVGLTILALLAVTRVLAWYVFRFGRRQLDEQLQDMPVSPRRLGWEIAWKPVLVVVLLIYAIVCIPLGAMWLKEKRTIAALPVVTVSDTDCPGSYFRVKGTVISQPIYWAPRGTGRGGNNYAGAGVLVALPSGGEALLLAEALSVADFRGMMAHLHNGALSAAAKVIDEFTASQRQYYGFDESAFPEPTSAGRVMLLLSNP
;
A
#
# COMPACT_ATOMS: atom_id res chain seq x y z
N MET A 1 19.44 0.16 -40.44
CA MET A 1 20.45 0.78 -39.53
C MET A 1 19.88 1.78 -38.51
N ARG A 2 18.91 2.66 -38.84
CA ARG A 2 18.35 3.64 -37.86
C ARG A 2 17.61 3.00 -36.68
N LEU A 3 16.84 1.93 -36.91
CA LEU A 3 16.13 1.20 -35.86
C LEU A 3 17.08 0.51 -34.88
N LEU A 4 18.14 -0.13 -35.41
CA LEU A 4 19.20 -0.74 -34.60
C LEU A 4 19.99 0.32 -33.81
N LYS A 5 20.38 1.45 -34.43
CA LYS A 5 21.01 2.58 -33.71
C LYS A 5 20.09 3.17 -32.64
N PHE A 6 18.77 3.17 -32.85
CA PHE A 6 17.78 3.67 -31.90
C PHE A 6 17.57 2.70 -30.72
N LEU A 7 17.41 1.41 -31.00
CA LEU A 7 17.36 0.35 -29.99
C LEU A 7 18.67 0.31 -29.19
N TRP A 8 19.83 0.38 -29.85
CA TRP A 8 21.14 0.38 -29.21
C TRP A 8 21.41 1.66 -28.41
N ARG A 9 20.99 2.84 -28.89
CA ARG A 9 20.99 4.07 -28.08
C ARG A 9 20.06 3.98 -26.87
N ARG A 10 18.92 3.29 -26.99
CA ARG A 10 17.98 3.08 -25.88
C ARG A 10 18.50 2.07 -24.86
N VAL A 11 19.17 1.00 -25.30
CA VAL A 11 19.85 0.02 -24.44
C VAL A 11 21.03 0.69 -23.72
N LEU A 12 21.87 1.46 -24.41
CA LEU A 12 22.95 2.24 -23.79
C LEU A 12 22.47 3.42 -22.91
N ALA A 13 21.25 3.90 -23.14
CA ALA A 13 20.59 4.84 -22.23
C ALA A 13 20.00 4.12 -21.00
N PHE A 14 19.53 2.88 -21.18
CA PHE A 14 19.10 2.00 -20.10
C PHE A 14 20.30 1.63 -19.21
N ASP A 15 21.48 1.35 -19.76
CA ASP A 15 22.71 1.13 -18.97
C ASP A 15 23.06 2.34 -18.09
N ARG A 16 22.90 3.56 -18.62
CA ARG A 16 23.15 4.80 -17.84
C ARG A 16 22.14 5.02 -16.72
N VAL A 17 20.89 4.58 -16.91
CA VAL A 17 19.86 4.62 -15.88
C VAL A 17 20.07 3.49 -14.87
N GLY A 18 20.34 2.28 -15.35
CA GLY A 18 20.63 1.06 -14.59
C GLY A 18 21.81 1.22 -13.65
N ALA A 19 22.90 1.84 -14.12
CA ALA A 19 24.07 2.13 -13.29
C ALA A 19 23.76 3.05 -12.09
N ARG A 20 22.67 3.83 -12.14
CA ARG A 20 22.24 4.72 -11.04
C ARG A 20 21.20 4.10 -10.11
N ILE A 21 20.61 2.96 -10.47
CA ILE A 21 19.63 2.28 -9.62
C ILE A 21 20.24 1.96 -8.25
N PRO A 22 21.44 1.37 -8.12
CA PRO A 22 22.02 1.07 -6.79
C PRO A 22 22.14 2.30 -5.89
N GLN A 23 22.54 3.44 -6.46
CA GLN A 23 22.68 4.70 -5.73
C GLN A 23 21.31 5.27 -5.29
N LEU A 24 20.30 5.23 -6.17
CA LEU A 24 18.94 5.66 -5.83
C LEU A 24 18.31 4.75 -4.77
N ILE A 25 18.55 3.44 -4.86
CA ILE A 25 18.12 2.46 -3.85
C ILE A 25 18.81 2.70 -2.52
N GLN A 26 20.11 3.01 -2.52
CA GLN A 26 20.82 3.35 -1.28
C GLN A 26 20.23 4.60 -0.60
N VAL A 27 19.96 5.65 -1.37
CA VAL A 27 19.32 6.88 -0.86
C VAL A 27 17.93 6.55 -0.30
N TRP A 28 17.12 5.78 -1.04
CA TRP A 28 15.82 5.32 -0.59
C TRP A 28 15.89 4.46 0.67
N LEU A 29 16.85 3.55 0.80
CA LEU A 29 17.02 2.70 1.99
C LEU A 29 17.34 3.51 3.25
N ILE A 30 18.19 4.53 3.15
CA ILE A 30 18.47 5.45 4.26
C ILE A 30 17.17 6.14 4.70
N GLU A 31 16.37 6.62 3.74
CA GLU A 31 15.09 7.26 4.03
C GLU A 31 14.08 6.27 4.62
N LEU A 32 14.01 5.05 4.09
CA LEU A 32 13.14 3.99 4.58
C LEU A 32 13.46 3.66 6.04
N LEU A 33 14.75 3.48 6.37
CA LEU A 33 15.25 3.19 7.71
C LEU A 33 15.16 4.38 8.67
N PHE A 34 15.04 5.59 8.15
CA PHE A 34 14.68 6.75 8.97
C PHE A 34 13.17 6.80 9.25
N VAL A 35 12.36 6.76 8.19
CA VAL A 35 10.92 7.03 8.23
C VAL A 35 10.14 5.90 8.87
N MET A 36 10.34 4.66 8.44
CA MET A 36 9.50 3.55 8.89
C MET A 36 9.68 3.30 10.39
N PRO A 37 10.91 3.22 10.94
CA PRO A 37 11.08 3.05 12.38
C PRO A 37 10.53 4.22 13.19
N LEU A 38 10.68 5.48 12.71
CA LEU A 38 10.06 6.64 13.37
C LEU A 38 8.53 6.54 13.40
N THR A 39 7.98 6.13 12.26
CA THR A 39 6.53 5.98 12.05
C THR A 39 5.95 4.96 13.03
N PHE A 40 6.57 3.78 13.13
CA PHE A 40 6.14 2.74 14.07
C PHE A 40 6.33 3.16 15.53
N PHE A 41 7.43 3.84 15.86
CA PHE A 41 7.65 4.35 17.21
C PHE A 41 6.56 5.35 17.63
N ILE A 42 6.34 6.40 16.83
CA ILE A 42 5.32 7.42 17.12
C ILE A 42 3.93 6.80 17.10
N GLY A 43 3.65 5.92 16.13
CA GLY A 43 2.40 5.16 16.06
C GLY A 43 2.13 4.37 17.33
N LYS A 44 3.15 3.70 17.89
CA LYS A 44 3.01 2.95 19.14
C LYS A 44 2.85 3.86 20.35
N VAL A 45 3.54 5.00 20.40
CA VAL A 45 3.35 6.00 21.46
C VAL A 45 1.89 6.47 21.48
N ILE A 46 1.33 6.81 20.32
CA ILE A 46 -0.07 7.25 20.22
C ILE A 46 -1.02 6.09 20.56
N ASP A 47 -0.72 4.87 20.12
CA ASP A 47 -1.51 3.67 20.43
C ASP A 47 -1.61 3.40 21.94
N ILE A 48 -0.52 3.61 22.69
CA ILE A 48 -0.45 3.46 24.14
C ILE A 48 -1.31 4.50 24.87
N HIS A 49 -1.29 5.75 24.41
CA HIS A 49 -2.00 6.86 25.06
C HIS A 49 -3.45 7.02 24.58
N GLY A 50 -3.77 6.51 23.39
CA GLY A 50 -5.04 6.73 22.73
C GLY A 50 -5.07 8.05 21.96
N ALA A 51 -5.92 8.10 20.93
CA ALA A 51 -6.22 9.30 20.16
C ALA A 51 -7.52 9.10 19.36
N PHE A 52 -8.08 10.18 18.83
CA PHE A 52 -9.28 10.14 17.97
C PHE A 52 -10.49 9.44 18.60
N GLY A 53 -10.64 9.55 19.93
CA GLY A 53 -11.72 8.89 20.68
C GLY A 53 -11.48 7.41 21.00
N VAL A 54 -10.34 6.84 20.60
CA VAL A 54 -9.94 5.48 20.95
C VAL A 54 -9.08 5.50 22.21
N GLU A 55 -9.48 4.73 23.22
CA GLU A 55 -8.73 4.58 24.48
C GLU A 55 -7.36 3.97 24.23
N GLY A 56 -6.34 4.44 24.96
CA GLY A 56 -4.98 3.91 24.90
C GLY A 56 -4.86 2.49 25.44
N THR A 57 -3.90 1.71 24.94
CA THR A 57 -3.65 0.37 25.51
C THR A 57 -3.08 0.41 26.92
N GLY A 58 -2.44 1.53 27.32
CA GLY A 58 -1.76 1.65 28.61
C GLY A 58 -0.51 0.77 28.76
N GLU A 59 -0.10 0.09 27.68
CA GLU A 59 1.08 -0.78 27.68
C GLU A 59 2.36 0.03 27.83
N ARG A 60 3.42 -0.61 28.31
CA ARG A 60 4.76 -0.02 28.28
C ARG A 60 5.38 -0.17 26.88
N LEU A 61 6.21 0.81 26.50
CA LEU A 61 7.00 0.71 25.28
C LEU A 61 8.01 -0.43 25.39
N ASP A 62 7.84 -1.44 24.54
CA ASP A 62 8.76 -2.55 24.40
C ASP A 62 10.12 -2.11 23.81
N GLY A 63 11.18 -2.87 24.10
CA GLY A 63 12.54 -2.63 23.64
C GLY A 63 12.66 -2.58 22.12
N VAL A 64 11.79 -3.29 21.38
CA VAL A 64 11.74 -3.23 19.91
C VAL A 64 11.44 -1.81 19.41
N PHE A 65 10.51 -1.09 20.05
CA PHE A 65 10.16 0.27 19.67
C PHE A 65 11.26 1.27 20.03
N TRP A 66 11.94 1.08 21.17
CA TRP A 66 13.13 1.86 21.50
C TRP A 66 14.27 1.62 20.49
N GLY A 67 14.49 0.36 20.08
CA GLY A 67 15.44 0.03 19.02
C GLY A 67 15.10 0.69 17.69
N ALA A 68 13.82 0.70 17.32
CA ALA A 68 13.32 1.40 16.13
C ALA A 68 13.60 2.91 16.21
N LEU A 69 13.41 3.54 17.36
CA LEU A 69 13.78 4.95 17.56
C LEU A 69 15.29 5.17 17.37
N VAL A 70 16.14 4.33 17.95
CA VAL A 70 17.60 4.45 17.79
C VAL A 70 18.01 4.35 16.31
N ILE A 71 17.48 3.35 15.58
CA ILE A 71 17.71 3.21 14.14
C ILE A 71 17.26 4.49 13.41
N SER A 72 16.05 4.97 13.70
CA SER A 72 15.54 6.21 13.10
C SER A 72 16.45 7.41 13.36
N LEU A 73 16.95 7.58 14.58
CA LEU A 73 17.85 8.69 14.93
C LEU A 73 19.17 8.60 14.16
N VAL A 74 19.75 7.40 14.03
CA VAL A 74 21.00 7.19 13.27
C VAL A 74 20.79 7.55 11.81
N PHE A 75 19.80 6.96 11.13
CA PHE A 75 19.56 7.23 9.70
C PHE A 75 19.01 8.64 9.44
N GLY A 76 18.20 9.17 10.35
CA GLY A 76 17.72 10.55 10.35
C GLY A 76 18.87 11.55 10.45
N SER A 77 19.89 11.28 11.28
CA SER A 77 21.08 12.13 11.34
C SER A 77 21.85 12.15 10.02
N LEU A 78 21.94 11.01 9.32
CA LEU A 78 22.57 10.92 8.00
C LEU A 78 21.77 11.69 6.95
N PHE A 79 20.44 11.59 6.98
CA PHE A 79 19.54 12.36 6.12
C PHE A 79 19.66 13.88 6.35
N VAL A 80 19.61 14.33 7.61
CA VAL A 80 19.72 15.76 7.93
C VAL A 80 21.11 16.28 7.54
N ARG A 81 22.17 15.49 7.80
CA ARG A 81 23.53 15.83 7.40
C ARG A 81 23.66 15.97 5.88
N SER A 82 23.07 15.06 5.09
CA SER A 82 23.11 15.14 3.62
C SER A 82 22.35 16.35 3.08
N LEU A 83 21.29 16.77 3.77
CA LEU A 83 20.48 17.94 3.42
C LEU A 83 21.20 19.27 3.73
N ILE A 84 21.85 19.39 4.89
CA ILE A 84 22.54 20.61 5.33
C ILE A 84 23.92 20.77 4.67
N ARG A 85 24.66 19.66 4.51
CA ARG A 85 26.00 19.66 3.90
C ARG A 85 26.04 18.75 2.66
N PRO A 86 25.40 19.18 1.56
CA PRO A 86 25.38 18.39 0.34
C PRO A 86 26.79 18.17 -0.17
N ARG A 87 27.04 16.97 -0.69
CA ARG A 87 28.26 16.62 -1.40
C ARG A 87 27.92 16.21 -2.82
N VAL A 88 28.74 16.67 -3.75
CA VAL A 88 28.84 16.07 -5.08
C VAL A 88 29.75 14.86 -4.93
N VAL A 89 29.20 13.68 -5.16
CA VAL A 89 29.91 12.40 -5.02
C VAL A 89 30.02 11.77 -6.40
N GLN A 90 31.17 11.19 -6.72
CA GLN A 90 31.32 10.34 -7.89
C GLN A 90 31.00 8.90 -7.49
N GLY A 91 29.96 8.33 -8.08
CA GLY A 91 29.69 6.89 -8.01
C GLY A 91 30.37 6.20 -9.18
N SER A 92 30.95 5.03 -8.94
CA SER A 92 31.37 4.10 -9.98
C SER A 92 30.55 2.82 -9.90
N TRP A 93 30.09 2.32 -11.04
CA TRP A 93 29.47 1.01 -11.13
C TRP A 93 30.25 0.17 -12.13
N THR A 94 30.63 -1.04 -11.72
CA THR A 94 31.32 -2.01 -12.56
C THR A 94 30.40 -3.20 -12.78
N PRO A 95 30.00 -3.50 -14.03
CA PRO A 95 29.17 -4.68 -14.31
C PRO A 95 29.91 -5.95 -13.93
N VAL A 96 29.20 -6.88 -13.28
CA VAL A 96 29.66 -8.24 -13.07
C VAL A 96 29.34 -9.04 -14.33
N VAL A 97 30.33 -9.73 -14.86
CA VAL A 97 30.17 -10.68 -15.96
C VAL A 97 30.61 -12.05 -15.48
N HIS A 98 29.78 -13.03 -15.82
CA HIS A 98 30.02 -14.45 -15.68
C HIS A 98 30.72 -14.97 -16.92
N ALA A 99 31.73 -15.82 -16.73
CA ALA A 99 32.34 -16.62 -17.78
C ALA A 99 32.44 -18.07 -17.30
N ASP A 100 31.98 -19.00 -18.13
CA ASP A 100 32.10 -20.43 -17.87
C ASP A 100 33.49 -20.90 -18.32
N ILE A 101 34.27 -21.43 -17.37
CA ILE A 101 35.59 -22.01 -17.62
C ILE A 101 35.52 -23.49 -17.23
N GLY A 102 35.21 -24.34 -18.21
CA GLY A 102 34.97 -25.75 -17.96
C GLY A 102 33.69 -25.95 -17.12
N PRO A 103 33.72 -26.73 -16.01
CA PRO A 103 32.55 -26.96 -15.16
C PRO A 103 32.29 -25.83 -14.13
N VAL A 104 33.06 -24.74 -14.15
CA VAL A 104 32.98 -23.67 -13.15
C VAL A 104 32.59 -22.34 -13.81
N THR A 105 31.49 -21.74 -13.34
CA THR A 105 31.13 -20.35 -13.67
C THR A 105 31.90 -19.41 -12.76
N VAL A 106 32.67 -18.50 -13.35
CA VAL A 106 33.44 -17.48 -12.62
C VAL A 106 32.79 -16.12 -12.82
N ASP A 107 32.37 -15.50 -11.72
CA ASP A 107 31.87 -14.12 -11.71
C ASP A 107 33.02 -13.14 -11.48
N GLY A 108 33.16 -12.15 -12.38
CA GLY A 108 34.18 -11.12 -12.28
C GLY A 108 33.67 -9.75 -12.70
N GLY A 109 34.05 -8.70 -11.96
CA GLY A 109 33.73 -7.32 -12.36
C GLY A 109 34.54 -6.88 -13.58
N ASN A 110 33.88 -6.54 -14.69
CA ASN A 110 34.57 -6.04 -15.88
C ASN A 110 34.92 -4.55 -15.73
N ARG A 111 36.13 -4.29 -15.23
CA ARG A 111 36.64 -2.94 -14.99
C ARG A 111 36.69 -2.07 -16.25
N ALA A 112 36.84 -2.65 -17.43
CA ALA A 112 36.85 -1.92 -18.70
C ALA A 112 35.50 -1.24 -19.00
N TRP A 113 34.42 -1.71 -18.38
CA TRP A 113 33.07 -1.16 -18.52
C TRP A 113 32.60 -0.41 -17.28
N THR A 114 33.53 -0.01 -16.41
CA THR A 114 33.20 0.80 -15.23
C THR A 114 32.67 2.16 -15.66
N VAL A 115 31.45 2.48 -15.23
CA VAL A 115 30.82 3.78 -15.49
C VAL A 115 30.96 4.64 -14.25
N THR A 116 31.66 5.76 -14.36
CA THR A 116 31.70 6.80 -13.33
C THR A 116 30.65 7.87 -13.62
N TYR A 117 29.94 8.32 -12.59
CA TYR A 117 28.95 9.38 -12.71
C TYR A 117 28.91 10.27 -11.47
N PRO A 118 28.86 11.59 -11.64
CA PRO A 118 28.61 12.51 -10.53
C PRO A 118 27.12 12.47 -10.15
N TYR A 119 26.83 12.49 -8.86
CA TYR A 119 25.49 12.70 -8.32
C TYR A 119 25.53 13.65 -7.12
N LEU A 120 24.40 14.33 -6.91
CA LEU A 120 24.18 15.23 -5.77
C LEU A 120 23.45 14.48 -4.67
N THR A 121 23.92 14.56 -3.44
CA THR A 121 23.30 13.85 -2.30
C THR A 121 21.98 14.45 -1.81
N SER A 122 21.64 15.69 -2.20
CA SER A 122 20.46 16.43 -1.70
C SER A 122 19.50 16.93 -2.79
N HIS A 123 19.62 16.44 -4.03
CA HIS A 123 18.84 16.96 -5.15
C HIS A 123 17.32 16.80 -4.89
N PRO A 124 16.48 17.81 -5.20
CA PRO A 124 15.06 17.82 -4.84
C PRO A 124 14.26 16.70 -5.52
N SER A 125 14.72 16.18 -6.65
CA SER A 125 14.08 15.03 -7.32
C SER A 125 14.01 13.79 -6.42
N TYR A 126 14.93 13.62 -5.46
CA TYR A 126 14.89 12.50 -4.52
C TYR A 126 13.68 12.52 -3.60
N ALA A 127 12.96 13.65 -3.47
CA ALA A 127 11.66 13.66 -2.83
C ALA A 127 10.68 12.65 -3.49
N LEU A 128 10.83 12.36 -4.78
CA LEU A 128 10.03 11.34 -5.47
C LEU A 128 10.38 9.91 -5.04
N LEU A 129 11.57 9.65 -4.46
CA LEU A 129 11.90 8.32 -3.92
C LEU A 129 11.01 7.98 -2.71
N LEU A 130 10.47 8.99 -2.02
CA LEU A 130 9.49 8.80 -0.95
C LEU A 130 8.21 8.13 -1.46
N LEU A 131 7.90 8.25 -2.76
CA LEU A 131 6.78 7.54 -3.38
C LEU A 131 7.01 6.02 -3.41
N LEU A 132 8.23 5.52 -3.27
CA LEU A 132 8.49 4.09 -3.15
C LEU A 132 8.10 3.58 -1.75
N THR A 133 8.20 4.43 -0.73
CA THR A 133 7.82 4.11 0.65
C THR A 133 6.34 4.37 0.93
N ALA A 134 5.77 5.41 0.31
CA ALA A 134 4.39 5.87 0.56
C ALA A 134 3.29 4.80 0.51
N PRO A 135 3.35 3.78 -0.37
CA PRO A 135 2.35 2.71 -0.39
C PRO A 135 2.22 1.96 0.94
N ILE A 136 3.31 1.82 1.72
CA ILE A 136 3.30 1.07 2.99
C ILE A 136 2.33 1.73 4.00
N PRO A 137 2.54 2.99 4.45
CA PRO A 137 1.62 3.63 5.37
C PRO A 137 0.25 3.93 4.74
N ALA A 138 0.18 4.14 3.41
CA ALA A 138 -1.09 4.34 2.72
C ALA A 138 -2.01 3.11 2.83
N VAL A 139 -1.47 1.90 2.62
CA VAL A 139 -2.24 0.65 2.76
C VAL A 139 -2.60 0.40 4.21
N MET A 140 -1.68 0.66 5.17
CA MET A 140 -1.99 0.51 6.60
C MET A 140 -3.19 1.37 7.03
N PHE A 141 -3.26 2.62 6.54
CA PHE A 141 -4.41 3.48 6.76
C PHE A 141 -5.64 2.98 6.01
N ALA A 142 -5.55 2.79 4.69
CA ALA A 142 -6.69 2.46 3.83
C ALA A 142 -7.36 1.13 4.23
N ALA A 143 -6.58 0.10 4.52
CA ALA A 143 -7.09 -1.23 4.91
C ALA A 143 -7.75 -1.25 6.30
N THR A 144 -7.63 -0.18 7.08
CA THR A 144 -8.16 -0.11 8.46
C THR A 144 -9.26 0.94 8.63
N ILE A 145 -9.70 1.61 7.57
CA ILE A 145 -10.76 2.66 7.65
C ILE A 145 -12.07 2.09 8.21
N ASN A 146 -12.51 0.93 7.70
CA ASN A 146 -13.78 0.32 8.11
C ASN A 146 -13.62 -0.71 9.24
N GLN A 147 -12.39 -0.98 9.66
CA GLN A 147 -12.09 -1.90 10.74
C GLN A 147 -12.44 -1.30 12.11
N GLY A 148 -12.67 -2.16 13.10
CA GLY A 148 -12.80 -1.73 14.50
C GLY A 148 -11.47 -1.27 15.10
N ASP A 149 -11.53 -0.73 16.32
CA ASP A 149 -10.40 -0.07 16.98
C ASP A 149 -9.32 -1.04 17.48
N SER A 150 -9.51 -2.36 17.33
CA SER A 150 -8.41 -3.33 17.45
C SER A 150 -7.29 -3.06 16.43
N THR A 151 -7.61 -2.45 15.29
CA THR A 151 -6.64 -2.09 14.24
C THR A 151 -6.12 -0.65 14.37
N PHE A 152 -6.47 0.04 15.46
CA PHE A 152 -6.15 1.46 15.67
C PHE A 152 -4.66 1.77 15.51
N TYR A 153 -3.78 0.92 16.03
CA TYR A 153 -2.34 1.04 15.87
C TYR A 153 -1.93 1.17 14.39
N PHE A 154 -2.44 0.31 13.51
CA PHE A 154 -2.13 0.34 12.08
C PHE A 154 -2.69 1.59 11.40
N ARG A 155 -3.92 2.00 11.75
CA ARG A 155 -4.56 3.21 11.23
C ARG A 155 -3.72 4.45 11.55
N VAL A 156 -3.37 4.63 12.82
CA VAL A 156 -2.57 5.78 13.28
C VAL A 156 -1.17 5.73 12.69
N THR A 157 -0.54 4.56 12.66
CA THR A 157 0.79 4.40 12.06
C THR A 157 0.78 4.77 10.57
N GLY A 158 -0.29 4.43 9.84
CA GLY A 158 -0.49 4.88 8.46
C GLY A 158 -0.58 6.40 8.34
N ILE A 159 -1.37 7.07 9.19
CA ILE A 159 -1.50 8.54 9.22
C ILE A 159 -0.15 9.20 9.53
N VAL A 160 0.53 8.74 10.57
CA VAL A 160 1.84 9.24 11.00
C VAL A 160 2.86 9.07 9.88
N GLY A 161 2.91 7.90 9.24
CA GLY A 161 3.85 7.62 8.16
C GLY A 161 3.65 8.53 6.96
N LEU A 162 2.40 8.72 6.52
CA LEU A 162 2.08 9.67 5.45
C LEU A 162 2.46 11.10 5.82
N THR A 163 2.23 11.50 7.07
CA THR A 163 2.58 12.83 7.59
C THR A 163 4.09 13.06 7.57
N ILE A 164 4.87 12.10 8.08
CA ILE A 164 6.34 12.16 8.08
C ILE A 164 6.87 12.24 6.64
N LEU A 165 6.38 11.39 5.74
CA LEU A 165 6.79 11.41 4.32
C LEU A 165 6.50 12.78 3.68
N ALA A 166 5.32 13.36 3.93
CA ALA A 166 4.98 14.69 3.44
C ALA A 166 5.93 15.77 3.99
N LEU A 167 6.23 15.73 5.29
CA LEU A 167 7.18 16.66 5.93
C LEU A 167 8.60 16.51 5.36
N LEU A 168 9.06 15.30 5.08
CA LEU A 168 10.36 15.06 4.44
C LEU A 168 10.42 15.62 3.02
N ALA A 169 9.35 15.42 2.23
CA ALA A 169 9.26 15.99 0.89
C ALA A 169 9.32 17.52 0.93
N VAL A 170 8.55 18.15 1.83
CA VAL A 170 8.57 19.60 2.05
C VAL A 170 9.96 20.07 2.50
N THR A 171 10.57 19.39 3.47
CA THR A 171 11.91 19.73 3.98
C THR A 171 12.95 19.74 2.87
N ARG A 172 12.91 18.77 1.94
CA ARG A 172 13.81 18.72 0.77
C ARG A 172 13.60 19.89 -0.18
N VAL A 173 12.34 20.20 -0.49
CA VAL A 173 12.00 21.32 -1.38
C VAL A 173 12.46 22.64 -0.75
N LEU A 174 12.20 22.84 0.55
CA LEU A 174 12.64 24.03 1.28
C LEU A 174 14.17 24.15 1.33
N ALA A 175 14.87 23.06 1.66
CA ALA A 175 16.34 23.02 1.70
C ALA A 175 16.98 23.47 0.39
N TRP A 176 16.43 23.01 -0.73
CA TRP A 176 16.97 23.30 -2.05
C TRP A 176 16.58 24.67 -2.59
N TYR A 177 15.29 25.03 -2.52
CA TYR A 177 14.78 26.24 -3.16
C TYR A 177 14.81 27.48 -2.27
N VAL A 178 14.56 27.32 -0.96
CA VAL A 178 14.52 28.43 -0.01
C VAL A 178 15.90 28.65 0.61
N PHE A 179 16.43 27.64 1.29
CA PHE A 179 17.71 27.75 1.99
C PHE A 179 18.94 27.61 1.08
N ARG A 180 18.74 27.08 -0.14
CA ARG A 180 19.78 26.92 -1.17
C ARG A 180 20.99 26.09 -0.70
N PHE A 181 20.77 25.14 0.21
CA PHE A 181 21.83 24.24 0.66
C PHE A 181 22.37 23.41 -0.51
N GLY A 182 23.70 23.41 -0.70
CA GLY A 182 24.40 22.69 -1.78
C GLY A 182 24.26 23.28 -3.18
N ARG A 183 23.29 24.16 -3.42
CA ARG A 183 23.11 24.80 -4.73
C ARG A 183 24.30 25.68 -5.12
N ARG A 184 24.88 26.41 -4.16
CA ARG A 184 26.09 27.23 -4.38
C ARG A 184 27.30 26.41 -4.83
N GLN A 185 27.56 25.27 -4.18
CA GLN A 185 28.68 24.38 -4.53
C GLN A 185 28.49 23.72 -5.89
N LEU A 186 27.24 23.40 -6.26
CA LEU A 186 26.92 22.94 -7.59
C LEU A 186 27.15 24.04 -8.63
N ASP A 187 26.68 25.26 -8.37
CA ASP A 187 26.86 26.39 -9.28
C ASP A 187 28.36 26.67 -9.51
N GLU A 188 29.20 26.58 -8.48
CA GLU A 188 30.68 26.70 -8.58
C GLU A 188 31.32 25.59 -9.42
N GLN A 189 30.97 24.32 -9.20
CA GLN A 189 31.51 23.20 -9.98
C GLN A 189 31.03 23.16 -11.44
N LEU A 190 29.95 23.86 -11.75
CA LEU A 190 29.36 23.91 -13.09
C LEU A 190 29.78 25.13 -13.90
N GLN A 191 30.48 26.10 -13.32
CA GLN A 191 30.96 27.29 -14.04
C GLN A 191 31.88 26.92 -15.22
N ASP A 192 32.66 25.84 -15.09
CA ASP A 192 33.63 25.42 -16.10
C ASP A 192 33.09 24.38 -17.10
N MET A 193 31.82 23.94 -16.95
CA MET A 193 31.23 22.94 -17.85
C MET A 193 30.40 23.62 -18.96
N PRO A 194 30.58 23.24 -20.25
CA PRO A 194 29.82 23.79 -21.38
C PRO A 194 28.35 23.33 -21.45
N VAL A 195 27.78 22.84 -20.34
CA VAL A 195 26.44 22.25 -20.27
C VAL A 195 25.57 23.09 -19.34
N SER A 196 24.41 23.55 -19.83
CA SER A 196 23.47 24.33 -19.02
C SER A 196 23.07 23.59 -17.73
N PRO A 197 23.05 24.24 -16.55
CA PRO A 197 22.72 23.61 -15.27
C PRO A 197 21.36 22.89 -15.26
N ARG A 198 20.35 23.44 -15.95
CA ARG A 198 19.02 22.83 -16.09
C ARG A 198 19.07 21.47 -16.79
N ARG A 199 19.77 21.40 -17.92
CA ARG A 199 19.93 20.16 -18.69
C ARG A 199 20.72 19.11 -17.91
N LEU A 200 21.70 19.56 -17.14
CA LEU A 200 22.48 18.68 -16.28
C LEU A 200 21.64 18.11 -15.13
N GLY A 201 20.91 18.95 -14.38
CA GLY A 201 20.02 18.47 -13.31
C GLY A 201 18.92 17.54 -13.82
N TRP A 202 18.41 17.80 -15.03
CA TRP A 202 17.47 16.92 -15.71
C TRP A 202 18.07 15.53 -16.00
N GLU A 203 19.20 15.48 -16.70
CA GLU A 203 19.82 14.22 -17.12
C GLU A 203 20.50 13.47 -15.96
N ILE A 204 20.99 14.19 -14.94
CA ILE A 204 21.68 13.59 -13.79
C ILE A 204 20.70 13.10 -12.72
N ALA A 205 19.69 13.89 -12.37
CA ALA A 205 18.91 13.63 -11.17
C ALA A 205 17.42 13.38 -11.44
N TRP A 206 16.75 14.15 -12.30
CA TRP A 206 15.31 13.96 -12.54
C TRP A 206 15.01 12.71 -13.36
N LYS A 207 15.64 12.56 -14.52
CA LYS A 207 15.34 11.49 -15.46
C LYS A 207 15.53 10.09 -14.86
N PRO A 208 16.63 9.76 -14.17
CA PRO A 208 16.77 8.44 -13.54
C PRO A 208 15.72 8.18 -12.46
N VAL A 209 15.44 9.18 -11.61
CA VAL A 209 14.46 9.04 -10.53
C VAL A 209 13.06 8.81 -11.10
N LEU A 210 12.64 9.60 -12.08
CA LEU A 210 11.35 9.43 -12.74
C LEU A 210 11.23 8.06 -13.41
N VAL A 211 12.28 7.61 -14.10
CA VAL A 211 12.28 6.29 -14.72
C VAL A 211 12.17 5.18 -13.68
N VAL A 212 12.92 5.26 -12.57
CA VAL A 212 12.85 4.25 -11.49
C VAL A 212 11.46 4.22 -10.84
N VAL A 213 10.91 5.38 -10.46
CA VAL A 213 9.58 5.46 -9.85
C VAL A 213 8.51 4.93 -10.81
N LEU A 214 8.53 5.39 -12.07
CA LEU A 214 7.56 4.94 -13.07
C LEU A 214 7.68 3.44 -13.34
N LEU A 215 8.90 2.90 -13.44
CA LEU A 215 9.12 1.48 -13.68
C LEU A 215 8.59 0.64 -12.52
N ILE A 216 8.92 0.99 -11.28
CA ILE A 216 8.46 0.25 -10.09
C ILE A 216 6.93 0.28 -10.00
N TYR A 217 6.32 1.46 -10.15
CA TYR A 217 4.87 1.58 -10.15
C TYR A 217 4.22 0.86 -11.34
N ALA A 218 4.83 0.86 -12.52
CA ALA A 218 4.29 0.12 -13.66
C ALA A 218 4.31 -1.39 -13.42
N ILE A 219 5.41 -1.94 -12.91
CA ILE A 219 5.57 -3.37 -12.61
C ILE A 219 4.55 -3.83 -11.57
N VAL A 220 4.20 -2.99 -10.60
CA VAL A 220 3.26 -3.35 -9.52
C VAL A 220 1.81 -3.04 -9.92
N CYS A 221 1.51 -1.82 -10.37
CA CYS A 221 0.15 -1.37 -10.60
C CYS A 221 -0.48 -1.94 -11.87
N ILE A 222 0.30 -2.25 -12.92
CA ILE A 222 -0.29 -2.83 -14.15
C ILE A 222 -0.85 -4.23 -13.89
N PRO A 223 -0.09 -5.19 -13.30
CA PRO A 223 -0.64 -6.50 -12.95
C PRO A 223 -1.81 -6.41 -11.97
N LEU A 224 -1.70 -5.59 -10.91
CA LEU A 224 -2.78 -5.42 -9.94
C LEU A 224 -4.05 -4.85 -10.60
N GLY A 225 -3.91 -3.84 -11.47
CA GLY A 225 -5.03 -3.26 -12.21
C GLY A 225 -5.67 -4.26 -13.18
N ALA A 226 -4.87 -5.09 -13.84
CA ALA A 226 -5.36 -6.15 -14.71
C ALA A 226 -6.11 -7.25 -13.91
N MET A 227 -5.57 -7.66 -12.76
CA MET A 227 -6.24 -8.60 -11.84
C MET A 227 -7.57 -8.06 -11.35
N TRP A 228 -7.60 -6.80 -10.90
CA TRP A 228 -8.81 -6.13 -10.45
C TRP A 228 -9.86 -6.01 -11.57
N LEU A 229 -9.45 -5.65 -12.79
CA LEU A 229 -10.37 -5.57 -13.92
C LEU A 229 -10.92 -6.96 -14.30
N LYS A 230 -10.08 -8.00 -14.25
CA LYS A 230 -10.51 -9.38 -14.47
C LYS A 230 -11.56 -9.79 -13.43
N GLU A 231 -11.30 -9.54 -12.15
CA GLU A 231 -12.23 -9.80 -11.06
C GLU A 231 -13.57 -9.07 -11.25
N LYS A 232 -13.55 -7.78 -11.59
CA LYS A 232 -14.78 -7.01 -11.88
C LYS A 232 -15.57 -7.58 -13.05
N ARG A 233 -14.90 -8.05 -14.12
CA ARG A 233 -15.56 -8.72 -15.25
C ARG A 233 -16.16 -10.06 -14.85
N THR A 234 -15.44 -10.86 -14.06
CA THR A 234 -15.95 -12.13 -13.51
C THR A 234 -17.21 -11.89 -12.69
N ILE A 235 -17.16 -10.95 -11.74
CA ILE A 235 -18.33 -10.59 -10.91
C ILE A 235 -19.49 -10.09 -11.79
N ALA A 236 -19.23 -9.26 -12.80
CA ALA A 236 -20.27 -8.73 -13.66
C ALA A 236 -20.98 -9.83 -14.48
N ALA A 237 -20.27 -10.89 -14.85
CA ALA A 237 -20.80 -12.03 -15.60
C ALA A 237 -21.60 -13.02 -14.72
N LEU A 238 -21.51 -12.94 -13.40
CA LEU A 238 -22.30 -13.79 -12.50
C LEU A 238 -23.80 -13.47 -12.62
N PRO A 239 -24.67 -14.50 -12.53
CA PRO A 239 -26.10 -14.30 -12.45
C PRO A 239 -26.51 -13.53 -11.18
N VAL A 240 -27.67 -12.88 -11.22
CA VAL A 240 -28.26 -12.25 -10.03
C VAL A 240 -29.01 -13.33 -9.26
N VAL A 241 -28.77 -13.40 -7.95
CA VAL A 241 -29.36 -14.41 -7.07
C VAL A 241 -30.88 -14.28 -6.97
N THR A 242 -31.54 -15.41 -6.86
CA THR A 242 -32.96 -15.59 -6.60
C THR A 242 -33.15 -16.61 -5.48
N VAL A 243 -34.35 -16.70 -4.90
CA VAL A 243 -34.61 -17.69 -3.83
C VAL A 243 -34.48 -19.13 -4.34
N SER A 244 -34.75 -19.40 -5.62
CA SER A 244 -34.56 -20.75 -6.20
C SER A 244 -33.11 -21.21 -6.24
N ASP A 245 -32.13 -20.32 -6.02
CA ASP A 245 -30.72 -20.67 -6.05
C ASP A 245 -30.22 -21.28 -4.72
N THR A 246 -31.10 -21.48 -3.73
CA THR A 246 -30.79 -22.19 -2.46
C THR A 246 -30.20 -23.58 -2.68
N ASP A 247 -30.58 -24.24 -3.78
CA ASP A 247 -30.13 -25.60 -4.11
C ASP A 247 -28.73 -25.65 -4.74
N CYS A 248 -28.05 -24.49 -4.83
CA CYS A 248 -26.71 -24.35 -5.44
C CYS A 248 -25.62 -23.89 -4.44
N PRO A 249 -25.44 -24.55 -3.28
CA PRO A 249 -24.45 -24.14 -2.28
C PRO A 249 -23.03 -24.13 -2.85
N GLY A 250 -22.22 -23.17 -2.41
CA GLY A 250 -20.85 -22.95 -2.88
C GLY A 250 -20.72 -22.18 -4.19
N SER A 251 -21.83 -21.93 -4.91
CA SER A 251 -21.83 -21.15 -6.14
C SER A 251 -21.87 -19.64 -5.86
N TYR A 252 -21.23 -18.86 -6.74
CA TYR A 252 -21.15 -17.40 -6.61
C TYR A 252 -22.22 -16.71 -7.44
N PHE A 253 -22.87 -15.72 -6.83
CA PHE A 253 -23.90 -14.90 -7.46
C PHE A 253 -23.69 -13.43 -7.15
N ARG A 254 -24.35 -12.56 -7.92
CA ARG A 254 -24.51 -11.15 -7.55
C ARG A 254 -25.77 -10.98 -6.72
N VAL A 255 -25.68 -10.23 -5.64
CA VAL A 255 -26.82 -9.79 -4.85
C VAL A 255 -27.19 -8.39 -5.30
N LYS A 256 -28.43 -8.19 -5.75
CA LYS A 256 -28.99 -6.89 -6.06
C LYS A 256 -30.36 -6.79 -5.44
N GLY A 257 -30.60 -5.75 -4.64
CA GLY A 257 -31.89 -5.60 -3.97
C GLY A 257 -31.94 -4.39 -3.06
N THR A 258 -33.00 -4.29 -2.26
CA THR A 258 -33.19 -3.19 -1.30
C THR A 258 -32.98 -3.72 0.11
N VAL A 259 -32.15 -3.05 0.90
CA VAL A 259 -31.96 -3.40 2.32
C VAL A 259 -33.26 -3.17 3.09
N ILE A 260 -33.74 -4.20 3.78
CA ILE A 260 -35.02 -4.18 4.51
C ILE A 260 -34.87 -4.35 6.03
N SER A 261 -33.68 -4.70 6.53
CA SER A 261 -33.39 -4.75 7.96
C SER A 261 -32.26 -3.82 8.36
N GLN A 262 -32.16 -3.53 9.65
CA GLN A 262 -30.92 -2.99 10.21
C GLN A 262 -29.81 -4.04 10.11
N PRO A 263 -28.54 -3.63 9.94
CA PRO A 263 -27.42 -4.55 10.00
C PRO A 263 -27.26 -5.07 11.42
N ILE A 264 -27.03 -6.38 11.54
CA ILE A 264 -26.70 -7.04 12.79
C ILE A 264 -25.19 -7.28 12.81
N TYR A 265 -24.57 -6.99 13.93
CA TYR A 265 -23.15 -7.21 14.15
C TYR A 265 -22.93 -8.12 15.34
N TRP A 266 -22.19 -9.20 15.13
CA TRP A 266 -21.92 -10.20 16.15
C TRP A 266 -20.49 -10.11 16.65
N ALA A 267 -20.34 -10.28 17.95
CA ALA A 267 -19.06 -10.33 18.64
C ALA A 267 -19.14 -11.39 19.76
N PRO A 268 -19.14 -12.70 19.42
CA PRO A 268 -19.38 -13.78 20.38
C PRO A 268 -18.35 -13.85 21.51
N ARG A 269 -17.17 -13.24 21.32
CA ARG A 269 -16.10 -13.13 22.33
C ARG A 269 -15.92 -11.70 22.87
N GLY A 270 -16.94 -10.85 22.70
CA GLY A 270 -16.90 -9.44 23.04
C GLY A 270 -16.30 -8.58 21.92
N THR A 271 -16.53 -7.28 22.03
CA THR A 271 -16.23 -6.29 20.99
C THR A 271 -14.82 -5.69 21.08
N GLY A 272 -14.00 -6.16 22.02
CA GLY A 272 -12.61 -5.72 22.21
C GLY A 272 -12.45 -4.22 22.48
N ARG A 273 -11.25 -3.70 22.21
CA ARG A 273 -10.91 -2.29 22.37
C ARG A 273 -11.82 -1.39 21.53
N GLY A 274 -12.35 -0.32 22.14
CA GLY A 274 -13.25 0.62 21.46
C GLY A 274 -14.67 0.11 21.25
N GLY A 275 -14.98 -1.11 21.70
CA GLY A 275 -16.35 -1.63 21.71
C GLY A 275 -16.97 -1.88 20.33
N ASN A 276 -16.18 -1.91 19.26
CA ASN A 276 -16.65 -1.89 17.88
C ASN A 276 -15.98 -2.93 16.96
N ASN A 277 -15.31 -3.93 17.53
CA ASN A 277 -14.75 -5.05 16.76
C ASN A 277 -15.77 -6.18 16.68
N TYR A 278 -16.18 -6.50 15.46
CA TYR A 278 -17.18 -7.53 15.21
C TYR A 278 -16.55 -8.68 14.45
N ALA A 279 -16.92 -9.91 14.82
CA ALA A 279 -16.45 -11.14 14.18
C ALA A 279 -17.38 -11.59 13.06
N GLY A 280 -18.63 -11.13 13.06
CA GLY A 280 -19.58 -11.39 11.99
C GLY A 280 -20.52 -10.20 11.80
N ALA A 281 -21.12 -10.12 10.62
CA ALA A 281 -22.20 -9.18 10.35
C ALA A 281 -23.24 -9.78 9.40
N GLY A 282 -24.47 -9.27 9.42
CA GLY A 282 -25.54 -9.74 8.54
C GLY A 282 -26.61 -8.68 8.28
N VAL A 283 -27.30 -8.78 7.15
CA VAL A 283 -28.42 -7.91 6.78
C VAL A 283 -29.40 -8.64 5.85
N LEU A 284 -30.68 -8.30 5.95
CA LEU A 284 -31.70 -8.75 5.00
C LEU A 284 -31.84 -7.79 3.83
N VAL A 285 -31.95 -8.37 2.64
CA VAL A 285 -32.12 -7.68 1.36
C VAL A 285 -33.34 -8.25 0.65
N ALA A 286 -34.32 -7.40 0.31
CA ALA A 286 -35.43 -7.78 -0.55
C ALA A 286 -34.95 -7.93 -2.00
N LEU A 287 -35.24 -9.08 -2.62
CA LEU A 287 -34.84 -9.38 -3.99
C LEU A 287 -35.89 -8.87 -5.00
N PRO A 288 -35.46 -8.33 -6.17
CA PRO A 288 -36.37 -7.90 -7.23
C PRO A 288 -37.23 -9.02 -7.81
N SER A 289 -36.74 -10.26 -7.75
CA SER A 289 -37.46 -11.47 -8.19
C SER A 289 -38.51 -11.96 -7.18
N GLY A 290 -38.61 -11.32 -6.00
CA GLY A 290 -39.41 -11.78 -4.89
C GLY A 290 -38.58 -12.57 -3.86
N GLY A 291 -39.04 -12.54 -2.60
CA GLY A 291 -38.35 -13.15 -1.47
C GLY A 291 -37.16 -12.33 -0.96
N GLU A 292 -36.33 -12.97 -0.14
CA GLU A 292 -35.27 -12.31 0.62
C GLU A 292 -33.90 -12.97 0.44
N ALA A 293 -32.84 -12.17 0.57
CA ALA A 293 -31.48 -12.64 0.71
C ALA A 293 -30.96 -12.25 2.10
N LEU A 294 -30.49 -13.24 2.86
CA LEU A 294 -29.72 -13.03 4.08
C LEU A 294 -28.24 -12.95 3.71
N LEU A 295 -27.70 -11.74 3.65
CA LEU A 295 -26.31 -11.47 3.30
C LEU A 295 -25.47 -11.38 4.58
N LEU A 296 -24.48 -12.25 4.70
CA LEU A 296 -23.64 -12.45 5.87
C LEU A 296 -22.18 -12.11 5.53
N ALA A 297 -21.42 -11.68 6.53
CA ALA A 297 -19.99 -11.41 6.42
C ALA A 297 -19.24 -12.04 7.59
N GLU A 298 -18.24 -12.85 7.29
CA GLU A 298 -17.30 -13.40 8.27
C GLU A 298 -16.26 -12.35 8.67
N ALA A 299 -15.45 -12.64 9.68
CA ALA A 299 -14.56 -11.67 10.33
C ALA A 299 -13.71 -10.82 9.36
N LEU A 300 -13.15 -11.43 8.31
CA LEU A 300 -12.34 -10.70 7.32
C LEU A 300 -13.17 -9.82 6.39
N SER A 301 -14.43 -10.19 6.14
CA SER A 301 -15.37 -9.48 5.27
C SER A 301 -16.21 -8.44 6.03
N VAL A 302 -16.16 -8.37 7.37
CA VAL A 302 -16.93 -7.38 8.16
C VAL A 302 -16.58 -5.94 7.77
N ALA A 303 -15.31 -5.66 7.49
CA ALA A 303 -14.89 -4.32 7.06
C ALA A 303 -15.45 -3.97 5.68
N ASP A 304 -15.47 -4.93 4.75
CA ASP A 304 -16.08 -4.76 3.43
C ASP A 304 -17.59 -4.60 3.54
N PHE A 305 -18.24 -5.36 4.43
CA PHE A 305 -19.66 -5.22 4.74
C PHE A 305 -19.98 -3.83 5.29
N ARG A 306 -19.21 -3.32 6.26
CA ARG A 306 -19.37 -1.94 6.76
C ARG A 306 -19.17 -0.90 5.67
N GLY A 307 -18.15 -1.09 4.84
CA GLY A 307 -17.90 -0.23 3.67
C GLY A 307 -19.10 -0.23 2.72
N MET A 308 -19.64 -1.40 2.38
CA MET A 308 -20.83 -1.56 1.54
C MET A 308 -22.04 -0.85 2.16
N MET A 309 -22.32 -1.06 3.45
CA MET A 309 -23.45 -0.44 4.15
C MET A 309 -23.33 1.10 4.21
N ALA A 310 -22.11 1.64 4.35
CA ALA A 310 -21.88 3.08 4.37
C ALA A 310 -22.11 3.77 3.01
N HIS A 311 -22.08 3.03 1.90
CA HIS A 311 -22.24 3.55 0.53
C HIS A 311 -23.61 3.20 -0.08
N LEU A 312 -24.59 2.80 0.74
CA LEU A 312 -25.96 2.58 0.26
C LEU A 312 -26.59 3.89 -0.20
N HIS A 313 -27.05 3.93 -1.45
CA HIS A 313 -27.85 5.02 -1.98
C HIS A 313 -29.29 4.54 -2.15
N ASN A 314 -30.24 5.26 -1.53
CA ASN A 314 -31.68 4.94 -1.55
C ASN A 314 -31.99 3.50 -1.09
N GLY A 315 -31.17 2.92 -0.20
CA GLY A 315 -31.31 1.56 0.30
C GLY A 315 -30.95 0.45 -0.71
N ALA A 316 -30.50 0.80 -1.92
CA ALA A 316 -30.11 -0.17 -2.93
C ALA A 316 -28.73 -0.77 -2.62
N LEU A 317 -28.64 -2.09 -2.63
CA LEU A 317 -27.43 -2.87 -2.37
C LEU A 317 -27.01 -3.63 -3.64
N SER A 318 -25.69 -3.66 -3.89
CA SER A 318 -25.08 -4.49 -4.94
C SER A 318 -23.81 -5.13 -4.40
N ALA A 319 -23.76 -6.46 -4.37
CA ALA A 319 -22.62 -7.22 -3.87
C ALA A 319 -22.38 -8.50 -4.69
N ALA A 320 -21.24 -9.15 -4.45
CA ALA A 320 -20.99 -10.53 -4.86
C ALA A 320 -20.96 -11.42 -3.61
N ALA A 321 -21.59 -12.58 -3.67
CA ALA A 321 -21.68 -13.47 -2.53
C ALA A 321 -21.78 -14.93 -2.97
N LYS A 322 -21.37 -15.82 -2.07
CA LYS A 322 -21.43 -17.27 -2.24
C LYS A 322 -22.66 -17.82 -1.53
N VAL A 323 -23.48 -18.61 -2.21
CA VAL A 323 -24.65 -19.28 -1.59
C VAL A 323 -24.15 -20.28 -0.55
N ILE A 324 -24.82 -20.31 0.60
CA ILE A 324 -24.62 -21.31 1.65
C ILE A 324 -25.96 -21.96 1.99
N ASP A 325 -25.90 -23.23 2.37
CA ASP A 325 -27.04 -24.06 2.75
C ASP A 325 -27.41 -23.89 4.23
N GLU A 326 -26.42 -23.91 5.11
CA GLU A 326 -26.59 -23.77 6.55
C GLU A 326 -25.39 -23.10 7.22
N PHE A 327 -25.58 -22.62 8.45
CA PHE A 327 -24.47 -22.15 9.28
C PHE A 327 -23.72 -23.33 9.87
N THR A 328 -22.46 -23.48 9.47
CA THR A 328 -21.57 -24.47 10.08
C THR A 328 -21.36 -24.18 11.57
N ALA A 329 -21.03 -25.22 12.35
CA ALA A 329 -20.73 -25.07 13.78
C ALA A 329 -19.60 -24.04 14.02
N SER A 330 -18.61 -23.99 13.14
CA SER A 330 -17.52 -23.02 13.19
C SER A 330 -18.00 -21.58 12.99
N GLN A 331 -18.90 -21.33 12.04
CA GLN A 331 -19.42 -19.99 11.79
C GLN A 331 -20.25 -19.47 12.98
N ARG A 332 -21.03 -20.36 13.62
CA ARG A 332 -21.74 -20.02 14.85
C ARG A 332 -20.77 -19.72 15.99
N GLN A 333 -19.76 -20.57 16.19
CA GLN A 333 -18.79 -20.43 17.28
C GLN A 333 -17.90 -19.19 17.14
N TYR A 334 -17.39 -18.90 15.94
CA TYR A 334 -16.38 -17.88 15.72
C TYR A 334 -16.95 -16.54 15.25
N TYR A 335 -18.01 -16.56 14.43
CA TYR A 335 -18.61 -15.34 13.89
C TYR A 335 -19.92 -14.97 14.58
N GLY A 336 -20.51 -15.89 15.34
CA GLY A 336 -21.75 -15.64 16.09
C GLY A 336 -22.99 -15.62 15.22
N PHE A 337 -22.92 -16.19 14.00
CA PHE A 337 -24.07 -16.22 13.10
C PHE A 337 -25.27 -16.91 13.75
N ASP A 338 -26.39 -16.20 13.75
CA ASP A 338 -27.65 -16.63 14.32
C ASP A 338 -28.78 -16.13 13.43
N GLU A 339 -29.53 -17.06 12.82
CA GLU A 339 -30.61 -16.71 11.90
C GLU A 339 -31.82 -16.17 12.67
N SER A 340 -31.99 -16.60 13.92
CA SER A 340 -33.09 -16.12 14.78
C SER A 340 -32.97 -14.64 15.15
N ALA A 341 -31.81 -14.03 14.89
CA ALA A 341 -31.62 -12.60 15.00
C ALA A 341 -32.40 -11.82 13.92
N PHE A 342 -32.89 -12.50 12.88
CA PHE A 342 -33.69 -11.93 11.81
C PHE A 342 -35.15 -12.42 11.90
N PRO A 343 -36.11 -11.66 11.35
CA PRO A 343 -37.49 -12.14 11.19
C PRO A 343 -37.56 -13.46 10.44
N GLU A 344 -38.64 -14.21 10.65
CA GLU A 344 -38.92 -15.43 9.88
C GLU A 344 -38.97 -15.14 8.37
N PRO A 345 -38.51 -16.08 7.51
CA PRO A 345 -38.58 -15.92 6.06
C PRO A 345 -40.00 -15.62 5.57
N THR A 346 -40.11 -14.75 4.57
CA THR A 346 -41.40 -14.53 3.89
C THR A 346 -41.88 -15.79 3.18
N SER A 347 -43.16 -15.83 2.79
CA SER A 347 -43.73 -16.95 2.01
C SER A 347 -43.05 -17.17 0.65
N ALA A 348 -42.32 -16.18 0.15
CA ALA A 348 -41.52 -16.27 -1.07
C ALA A 348 -40.12 -16.88 -0.82
N GLY A 349 -39.76 -17.15 0.44
CA GLY A 349 -38.53 -17.81 0.88
C GLY A 349 -37.33 -16.88 1.05
N ARG A 350 -36.22 -17.48 1.47
CA ARG A 350 -34.96 -16.80 1.80
C ARG A 350 -33.76 -17.61 1.29
N VAL A 351 -32.80 -16.92 0.68
CA VAL A 351 -31.49 -17.49 0.32
C VAL A 351 -30.40 -16.94 1.23
N MET A 352 -29.53 -17.80 1.74
CA MET A 352 -28.40 -17.40 2.58
C MET A 352 -27.13 -17.25 1.76
N LEU A 353 -26.42 -16.14 1.97
CA LEU A 353 -25.30 -15.72 1.14
C LEU A 353 -24.16 -15.18 2.00
N LEU A 354 -22.94 -15.56 1.66
CA LEU A 354 -21.73 -15.12 2.32
C LEU A 354 -20.96 -14.15 1.43
N LEU A 355 -20.73 -12.94 1.92
CA LEU A 355 -20.00 -11.87 1.24
C LEU A 355 -18.57 -12.33 0.93
N SER A 356 -18.32 -12.60 -0.34
CA SER A 356 -17.06 -13.13 -0.85
C SER A 356 -16.98 -12.91 -2.36
N ASN A 357 -15.77 -12.72 -2.86
CA ASN A 357 -15.49 -12.65 -4.29
C ASN A 357 -15.11 -14.05 -4.84
N PRO A 358 -15.41 -14.33 -6.12
CA PRO A 358 -15.14 -15.61 -6.79
C PRO A 358 -13.67 -15.87 -7.13
#